data_AF-A0A2J6IGU4-F1
#
_entry.id   AF-A0A2J6IGU4-F1
#
_cell.length_a   1.000
_cell.length_b   1.000
_cell.length_c   1.000
_cell.angle_alpha   90.00
_cell.angle_beta   90.00
_cell.angle_gamma   90.00
#
_symmetry.space_group_name_H-M   'P 1'
#
loop_
_entity.id
_entity.type
_entity.pdbx_description
1 polymer ?
#
loop_
_entity_poly.entity_id
_entity_poly.type
_entity_poly.pdbx_seq_one_letter_code
_entity_poly.pdbx_strand_id
1 'polypeptide(L)'
;MKKDWIRKAVGGLSLTSALFIFQACYGTPQDLAPDILIEGQVRSLSSGLPIQGIKVSVTDNMQYQMTDNEGKFSFYTEMLTGLTINFQDIDSLQNGHYMDKDTVLTNLSGNVYLDIALQEK
;
A
#
# COMPACT_ATOMS: atom_id res chain seq x y z
N MET A 1 38.01 -38.44 7.53
CA MET A 1 38.66 -37.13 7.30
C MET A 1 38.62 -36.65 5.85
N LYS A 2 39.36 -37.23 4.88
CA LYS A 2 39.37 -36.75 3.47
C LYS A 2 38.00 -36.80 2.77
N LYS A 3 37.24 -37.88 2.97
CA LYS A 3 35.90 -38.08 2.36
C LYS A 3 34.84 -37.13 2.92
N ASP A 4 34.95 -36.78 4.20
CA ASP A 4 34.00 -35.90 4.89
C ASP A 4 34.14 -34.45 4.47
N TRP A 5 35.39 -34.01 4.21
CA TRP A 5 35.65 -32.64 3.73
C TRP A 5 35.16 -32.43 2.30
N ILE A 6 35.32 -33.43 1.43
CA ILE A 6 34.77 -33.41 0.07
C ILE A 6 33.24 -33.33 0.12
N ARG A 7 32.59 -34.13 0.98
CA ARG A 7 31.12 -34.08 1.14
C ARG A 7 30.65 -32.70 1.62
N LYS A 8 31.38 -32.09 2.55
CA LYS A 8 31.09 -30.72 3.03
C LYS A 8 31.28 -29.67 1.93
N ALA A 9 32.33 -29.78 1.11
CA ALA A 9 32.59 -28.88 0.00
C ALA A 9 31.49 -28.98 -1.08
N VAL A 10 31.12 -30.21 -1.48
CA VAL A 10 30.02 -30.44 -2.45
C VAL A 10 28.69 -29.95 -1.90
N GLY A 11 28.40 -30.18 -0.61
CA GLY A 11 27.21 -29.65 0.05
C GLY A 11 27.16 -28.12 0.02
N GLY A 12 28.25 -27.45 0.36
CA GLY A 12 28.36 -25.98 0.31
C GLY A 12 28.19 -25.43 -1.11
N LEU A 13 28.85 -26.04 -2.10
CA LEU A 13 28.73 -25.63 -3.51
C LEU A 13 27.32 -25.84 -4.05
N SER A 14 26.64 -26.93 -3.68
CA SER A 14 25.27 -27.19 -4.09
C SER A 14 24.28 -26.17 -3.53
N LEU A 15 24.48 -25.72 -2.29
CA LEU A 15 23.68 -24.65 -1.68
C LEU A 15 23.91 -23.31 -2.39
N THR A 16 25.16 -22.95 -2.69
CA THR A 16 25.45 -21.72 -3.44
C THR A 16 24.83 -21.74 -4.82
N SER A 17 24.90 -22.86 -5.55
CA SER A 17 24.27 -23.01 -6.86
C SER A 17 22.76 -22.83 -6.79
N ALA A 18 22.11 -23.38 -5.76
CA ALA A 18 20.67 -23.19 -5.54
C ALA A 18 20.33 -21.69 -5.31
N LEU A 19 21.11 -20.98 -4.49
CA LEU A 19 20.91 -19.55 -4.24
C LEU A 19 21.08 -18.71 -5.52
N PHE A 20 22.07 -19.01 -6.37
CA PHE A 20 22.23 -18.34 -7.67
C PHE A 20 21.05 -18.57 -8.60
N ILE A 21 20.48 -19.78 -8.63
CA ILE A 21 19.28 -20.08 -9.42
C ILE A 21 18.09 -19.25 -8.92
N PHE A 22 17.89 -19.13 -7.61
CA PHE A 22 16.83 -18.27 -7.07
C PHE A 22 17.02 -16.80 -7.49
N GLN A 23 18.24 -16.28 -7.44
CA GLN A 23 18.54 -14.92 -7.88
C GLN A 23 18.36 -14.75 -9.40
N ALA A 24 18.68 -15.74 -10.21
CA ALA A 24 18.52 -15.68 -11.66
C ALA A 24 17.06 -15.84 -12.12
N CYS A 25 16.27 -16.66 -11.42
CA CYS A 25 14.86 -16.91 -11.78
C CYS A 25 13.91 -15.85 -11.21
N TYR A 26 14.20 -15.29 -10.04
CA TYR A 26 13.32 -14.33 -9.36
C TYR A 26 13.90 -12.91 -9.31
N GLY A 27 15.17 -12.73 -9.69
CA GLY A 27 15.87 -11.47 -9.48
C GLY A 27 16.15 -11.21 -7.99
N THR A 28 16.90 -10.15 -7.73
CA THR A 28 16.74 -9.42 -6.47
C THR A 28 15.51 -8.53 -6.61
N PRO A 29 14.60 -8.47 -5.63
CA PRO A 29 13.60 -7.41 -5.60
C PRO A 29 14.36 -6.08 -5.60
N GLN A 30 14.24 -5.33 -6.69
CA GLN A 30 14.87 -4.02 -6.80
C GLN A 30 13.92 -3.01 -6.17
N ASP A 31 14.37 -2.41 -5.07
CA ASP A 31 13.74 -1.22 -4.49
C ASP A 31 14.10 -0.01 -5.36
N LEU A 32 13.39 0.10 -6.49
CA LEU A 32 13.74 0.97 -7.62
C LEU A 32 13.40 2.44 -7.39
N ALA A 33 12.44 2.73 -6.51
CA ALA A 33 11.95 4.07 -6.28
C ALA A 33 11.52 4.23 -4.82
N PRO A 34 11.78 5.41 -4.20
CA PRO A 34 11.28 5.69 -2.87
C PRO A 34 9.75 5.64 -2.86
N ASP A 35 9.21 4.84 -1.97
CA ASP A 35 7.79 4.78 -1.66
C ASP A 35 7.45 5.69 -0.47
N ILE A 36 6.18 6.04 -0.40
CA ILE A 36 5.59 6.77 0.73
C ILE A 36 4.43 5.97 1.27
N LEU A 37 4.33 5.91 2.60
CA LEU A 37 3.16 5.34 3.28
C LEU A 37 2.08 6.41 3.37
N ILE A 38 0.91 6.13 2.80
CA ILE A 38 -0.28 6.92 2.99
C ILE A 38 -1.25 6.11 3.83
N GLU A 39 -1.56 6.62 5.01
CA GLU A 39 -2.52 6.05 5.93
C GLU A 39 -3.53 7.10 6.39
N GLY A 40 -4.64 6.68 6.96
CA GLY A 40 -5.65 7.62 7.38
C GLY A 40 -6.93 6.99 7.86
N GLN A 41 -7.89 7.86 8.17
CA GLN A 41 -9.23 7.49 8.57
C GLN A 41 -10.26 8.36 7.86
N VAL A 42 -11.35 7.73 7.44
CA VAL A 42 -12.50 8.37 6.81
C VAL A 42 -13.70 8.32 7.74
N ARG A 43 -14.34 9.48 7.95
CA ARG A 43 -15.45 9.67 8.90
C ARG A 43 -16.60 10.45 8.27
N SER A 44 -17.81 10.22 8.76
CA SER A 44 -18.99 11.02 8.41
C SER A 44 -18.86 12.41 9.02
N LEU A 45 -19.08 13.44 8.23
CA LEU A 45 -19.04 14.83 8.68
C LEU A 45 -20.17 15.14 9.67
N SER A 46 -21.36 14.55 9.49
CA SER A 46 -22.51 14.81 10.34
C SER A 46 -22.43 14.07 11.69
N SER A 47 -22.01 12.80 11.67
CA SER A 47 -22.05 11.92 12.85
C SER A 47 -20.70 11.77 13.54
N GLY A 48 -19.59 12.06 12.84
CA GLY A 48 -18.23 11.80 13.31
C GLY A 48 -17.86 10.32 13.35
N LEU A 49 -18.75 9.42 12.93
CA LEU A 49 -18.53 7.97 12.96
C LEU A 49 -17.63 7.53 11.80
N PRO A 50 -16.81 6.46 11.99
CA PRO A 50 -16.00 5.90 10.91
C PRO A 50 -16.87 5.33 9.79
N ILE A 51 -16.42 5.48 8.55
CA ILE A 51 -17.12 4.96 7.37
C ILE A 51 -16.32 3.81 6.75
N GLN A 52 -16.90 2.61 6.78
CA GLN A 52 -16.38 1.44 6.09
C GLN A 52 -16.62 1.55 4.56
N GLY A 53 -15.85 0.82 3.76
CA GLY A 53 -16.18 0.60 2.33
C GLY A 53 -15.92 1.77 1.39
N ILE A 54 -15.33 2.87 1.88
CA ILE A 54 -14.93 3.99 1.02
C ILE A 54 -13.71 3.59 0.20
N LYS A 55 -13.80 3.77 -1.11
CA LYS A 55 -12.68 3.56 -2.03
C LYS A 55 -11.73 4.74 -1.94
N VAL A 56 -10.51 4.48 -1.50
CA VAL A 56 -9.39 5.43 -1.47
C VAL A 56 -8.44 5.07 -2.61
N SER A 57 -8.21 6.00 -3.54
CA SER A 57 -7.41 5.73 -4.75
C SER A 57 -6.52 6.90 -5.13
N VAL A 58 -5.43 6.63 -5.83
CA VAL A 58 -4.57 7.65 -6.44
C VAL A 58 -5.03 7.92 -7.88
N THR A 59 -5.28 9.18 -8.25
CA THR A 59 -5.91 9.55 -9.55
C THR A 59 -5.21 8.95 -10.78
N ASP A 60 -3.88 8.91 -10.78
CA ASP A 60 -3.08 8.49 -11.94
C ASP A 60 -2.56 7.04 -11.83
N ASN A 61 -3.07 6.26 -10.87
CA ASN A 61 -2.65 4.88 -10.63
C ASN A 61 -3.86 3.95 -10.48
N MET A 62 -3.68 2.67 -10.79
CA MET A 62 -4.70 1.63 -10.56
C MET A 62 -4.80 1.22 -9.08
N GLN A 63 -3.89 1.70 -8.24
CA GLN A 63 -3.86 1.37 -6.82
C GLN A 63 -5.04 2.01 -6.07
N TYR A 64 -5.77 1.17 -5.33
CA TYR A 64 -6.79 1.62 -4.40
C TYR A 64 -6.86 0.68 -3.18
N GLN A 65 -7.49 1.17 -2.13
CA GLN A 65 -7.85 0.40 -0.96
C GLN A 65 -9.25 0.79 -0.48
N MET A 66 -9.96 -0.17 0.12
CA MET A 66 -11.23 0.11 0.79
C MET A 66 -10.99 0.39 2.27
N THR A 67 -11.73 1.34 2.84
CA THR A 67 -11.69 1.55 4.28
C THR A 67 -12.25 0.35 5.03
N ASP A 68 -11.61 0.01 6.16
CA ASP A 68 -12.05 -1.07 7.04
C ASP A 68 -13.25 -0.66 7.92
N ASN A 69 -13.65 -1.53 8.84
CA ASN A 69 -14.75 -1.28 9.79
C ASN A 69 -14.49 -0.12 10.76
N GLU A 70 -13.24 0.29 10.94
CA GLU A 70 -12.85 1.48 11.71
C GLU A 70 -12.65 2.70 10.81
N GLY A 71 -13.01 2.60 9.52
CA GLY A 71 -12.85 3.66 8.53
C GLY A 71 -11.40 3.90 8.13
N LYS A 72 -10.47 3.01 8.46
CA LYS A 72 -9.04 3.20 8.22
C LYS A 72 -8.59 2.66 6.87
N PHE A 73 -7.53 3.25 6.34
CA PHE A 73 -6.82 2.79 5.15
C PHE A 73 -5.31 3.00 5.33
N SER A 74 -4.50 2.22 4.60
CA SER A 74 -3.04 2.25 4.63
C SER A 74 -2.44 1.54 3.41
N PHE A 75 -1.76 2.27 2.54
CA PHE A 75 -1.06 1.72 1.37
C PHE A 75 0.22 2.51 1.04
N TYR A 76 1.18 1.83 0.41
CA TYR A 76 2.40 2.44 -0.11
C TYR A 76 2.20 2.89 -1.55
N THR A 77 2.65 4.09 -1.90
CA THR A 77 2.61 4.59 -3.28
C THR A 77 3.91 5.28 -3.65
N GLU A 78 4.13 5.55 -4.93
CA GLU A 78 5.36 6.19 -5.41
C GLU A 78 5.49 7.62 -4.86
N MET A 79 6.71 8.02 -4.48
CA MET A 79 6.99 9.40 -4.07
C MET A 79 6.95 10.34 -5.29
N LEU A 80 5.80 10.98 -5.51
CA LEU A 80 5.61 12.00 -6.54
C LEU A 80 5.56 13.41 -5.94
N THR A 81 5.91 14.42 -6.74
CA THR A 81 5.90 15.83 -6.31
C THR A 81 4.49 16.35 -5.98
N GLY A 82 3.48 15.75 -6.62
CA GLY A 82 2.08 16.01 -6.37
C GLY A 82 1.29 14.73 -6.55
N LEU A 83 0.43 14.42 -5.59
CA LEU A 83 -0.35 13.19 -5.60
C LEU A 83 -1.79 13.50 -5.21
N THR A 84 -2.74 13.12 -6.05
CA THR A 84 -4.17 13.34 -5.80
C THR A 84 -4.79 12.06 -5.27
N ILE A 85 -5.35 12.13 -4.06
CA ILE A 85 -6.10 11.06 -3.44
C ILE A 85 -7.59 11.33 -3.61
N ASN A 86 -8.31 10.37 -4.17
CA ASN A 86 -9.77 10.39 -4.29
C ASN A 86 -10.39 9.45 -3.25
N PHE A 87 -11.51 9.91 -2.70
CA PHE A 87 -12.39 9.19 -1.77
C PHE A 87 -13.75 9.07 -2.44
N GLN A 88 -14.16 7.84 -2.73
CA GLN A 88 -15.40 7.56 -3.44
C GLN A 88 -16.24 6.53 -2.70
N ASP A 89 -17.52 6.85 -2.55
CA ASP A 89 -18.52 5.90 -2.13
C ASP A 89 -18.97 5.07 -3.35
N ILE A 90 -18.59 3.79 -3.33
CA ILE A 90 -18.92 2.84 -4.40
C ILE A 90 -19.99 1.83 -3.96
N ASP A 91 -20.35 1.80 -2.67
CA ASP A 91 -21.27 0.81 -2.12
C ASP A 91 -22.66 1.38 -1.84
N SER A 92 -22.82 2.70 -1.92
CA SER A 92 -24.09 3.45 -2.05
C SER A 92 -25.07 3.26 -0.89
N LEU A 93 -25.61 2.06 -0.72
CA LEU A 93 -26.71 1.77 0.19
C LEU A 93 -26.29 1.01 1.44
N GLN A 94 -25.05 0.54 1.52
CA GLN A 94 -24.64 -0.35 2.61
C GLN A 94 -24.30 0.42 3.89
N ASN A 95 -23.69 1.62 3.76
CA ASN A 95 -23.09 2.34 4.89
C ASN A 95 -23.49 3.83 4.94
N GLY A 96 -24.49 4.21 4.14
CA GLY A 96 -24.85 5.60 3.84
C GLY A 96 -24.31 6.04 2.48
N HIS A 97 -24.90 7.11 1.95
CA HIS A 97 -24.52 7.69 0.67
C HIS A 97 -23.65 8.93 0.90
N TYR A 98 -22.42 8.93 0.41
CA TYR A 98 -21.47 10.02 0.62
C TYR A 98 -21.05 10.72 -0.68
N MET A 99 -20.78 12.02 -0.58
CA MET A 99 -20.21 12.82 -1.66
C MET A 99 -18.75 12.46 -1.88
N ASP A 100 -18.38 12.33 -3.15
CA ASP A 100 -17.00 12.14 -3.57
C ASP A 100 -16.16 13.35 -3.13
N LYS A 101 -14.92 13.08 -2.73
CA LYS A 101 -13.98 14.11 -2.29
C LYS A 101 -12.59 13.75 -2.78
N ASP A 102 -11.79 14.75 -3.09
CA ASP A 102 -10.38 14.61 -3.43
C ASP A 102 -9.50 15.48 -2.53
N THR A 103 -8.21 15.16 -2.48
CA THR A 103 -7.21 15.96 -1.79
C THR A 103 -5.88 15.83 -2.52
N VAL A 104 -5.23 16.98 -2.74
CA VAL A 104 -3.91 17.04 -3.37
C VAL A 104 -2.84 17.14 -2.29
N LEU A 105 -1.94 16.17 -2.29
CA LEU A 105 -0.78 16.14 -1.42
C LEU A 105 0.42 16.71 -2.16
N THR A 106 1.12 17.64 -1.52
CA THR A 106 2.33 18.29 -2.05
C THR A 106 3.46 18.20 -1.02
N ASN A 107 4.72 18.25 -1.47
CA ASN A 107 5.91 18.16 -0.62
C ASN A 107 5.91 16.92 0.31
N LEU A 108 5.69 15.75 -0.29
CA LEU A 108 5.59 14.49 0.44
C LEU A 108 6.97 14.02 0.94
N SER A 109 7.09 13.74 2.23
CA SER A 109 8.28 13.12 2.81
C SER A 109 7.89 12.08 3.87
N GLY A 110 8.26 10.82 3.66
CA GLY A 110 8.04 9.75 4.63
C GLY A 110 6.59 9.23 4.67
N ASN A 111 5.96 9.32 5.86
CA ASN A 111 4.59 8.87 6.13
C ASN A 111 3.62 10.07 6.14
N VAL A 112 2.48 9.91 5.48
CA VAL A 112 1.37 10.86 5.49
C VAL A 112 0.14 10.24 6.15
N TYR A 113 -0.36 10.91 7.19
CA TYR A 113 -1.65 10.58 7.80
C TYR A 113 -2.75 11.54 7.33
N LEU A 114 -3.86 10.99 6.82
CA LEU A 114 -5.01 11.75 6.35
C LEU A 114 -6.23 11.51 7.24
N ASP A 115 -6.81 12.60 7.74
CA ASP A 115 -8.08 12.58 8.46
C ASP A 115 -9.16 13.24 7.61
N ILE A 116 -10.08 12.43 7.07
CA ILE A 116 -11.01 12.85 6.03
C ILE A 116 -12.44 12.74 6.53
N ALA A 117 -13.11 13.88 6.59
CA ALA A 117 -14.56 13.94 6.76
C ALA A 117 -15.26 13.99 5.39
N LEU A 118 -16.22 13.07 5.17
CA LEU A 118 -17.11 13.04 4.00
C LEU A 118 -18.51 13.51 4.36
N GLN A 119 -19.12 14.26 3.45
CA GLN A 119 -20.48 14.77 3.59
C GLN A 119 -21.48 13.77 3.00
N GLU A 120 -22.62 13.56 3.66
CA GLU A 120 -23.71 12.76 3.09
C GLU A 120 -24.32 13.45 1.86
N LYS A 121 -24.76 12.64 0.88
CA LYS A 121 -25.50 13.09 -0.31
C LYS A 121 -26.98 13.37 0.00
#